data_AF-A0A1U8PWI9-F1
#
_entry.id   AF-A0A1U8PWI9-F1
#
_cell.length_a   1.000
_cell.length_b   1.000
_cell.length_c   1.000
_cell.angle_alpha   90.00
_cell.angle_beta   90.00
_cell.angle_gamma   90.00
#
_symmetry.space_group_name_H-M   'P 1'
#
loop_
_entity.id
_entity.type
_entity.pdbx_description
1 polymer ?
#
loop_
_entity_poly.entity_id
_entity_poly.type
_entity_poly.pdbx_seq_one_letter_code
_entity_poly.pdbx_strand_id
1 'polypeptide(L)'
;MSWSGGDWMCAACQHQNFKKREACQRCGYPKYGGPDVSTYLYNRTEVMAGDWYCTAISCGAHNYASRTNCYRCGTVKNDYGGYSMMGSETSVPPGWKTGDWMCTRYGCGVHNYASRLECFKCKTPRDFGDA
;
A
#
# COMPACT_ATOMS: atom_id res chain seq x y z
N MET A 1 -10.49 -17.70 12.81
CA MET A 1 -11.55 -18.43 12.08
C MET A 1 -10.88 -19.37 11.09
N SER A 2 -11.27 -20.64 11.10
CA SER A 2 -10.69 -21.72 10.28
C SER A 2 -11.23 -21.65 8.85
N TRP A 3 -10.37 -21.77 7.83
CA TRP A 3 -10.78 -21.88 6.44
C TRP A 3 -11.71 -23.08 6.27
N SER A 4 -12.97 -22.82 5.97
CA SER A 4 -13.93 -23.87 5.67
C SER A 4 -13.83 -24.20 4.17
N GLY A 5 -13.88 -25.49 3.81
CA GLY A 5 -13.79 -25.90 2.41
C GLY A 5 -14.81 -25.17 1.52
N GLY A 6 -14.30 -24.36 0.59
CA GLY A 6 -15.10 -23.62 -0.39
C GLY A 6 -15.27 -22.11 -0.12
N ASP A 7 -14.73 -21.59 0.98
CA ASP A 7 -14.51 -20.15 1.11
C ASP A 7 -13.56 -19.66 0.01
N TRP A 8 -13.75 -18.44 -0.45
CA TRP A 8 -13.01 -17.91 -1.60
C TRP A 8 -12.37 -16.57 -1.28
N MET A 9 -11.17 -16.38 -1.80
CA MET A 9 -10.44 -15.14 -1.70
C MET A 9 -10.79 -14.25 -2.90
N CYS A 10 -11.21 -13.01 -2.63
CA CYS A 10 -11.52 -12.08 -3.69
C CYS A 10 -10.29 -11.79 -4.56
N ALA A 11 -10.37 -11.93 -5.89
CA ALA A 11 -9.25 -11.63 -6.77
C ALA A 11 -8.89 -10.13 -6.78
N ALA A 12 -9.88 -9.25 -6.64
CA ALA A 12 -9.67 -7.80 -6.62
C ALA A 12 -9.06 -7.27 -5.31
N CYS A 13 -9.61 -7.65 -4.15
CA CYS A 13 -9.18 -7.11 -2.86
C CYS A 13 -8.67 -8.17 -1.88
N GLN A 14 -8.78 -9.47 -2.13
CA GLN A 14 -8.33 -10.53 -1.22
C GLN A 14 -9.05 -10.60 0.13
N HIS A 15 -10.18 -9.90 0.27
CA HIS A 15 -11.11 -10.17 1.36
C HIS A 15 -11.56 -11.64 1.27
N GLN A 16 -11.51 -12.34 2.40
CA GLN A 16 -12.02 -13.70 2.51
C GLN A 16 -13.54 -13.66 2.52
N ASN A 17 -14.15 -14.41 1.62
CA ASN A 17 -15.59 -14.49 1.48
C ASN A 17 -16.04 -15.91 1.79
N PHE A 18 -17.16 -16.01 2.50
CA PHE A 18 -17.79 -17.29 2.70
C PHE A 18 -18.23 -17.90 1.37
N LYS A 19 -18.14 -19.23 1.26
CA LYS A 19 -18.52 -20.01 0.07
C LYS A 19 -19.80 -19.54 -0.63
N LYS A 20 -20.82 -19.19 0.16
CA LYS A 20 -22.17 -18.78 -0.27
C LYS A 20 -22.25 -17.41 -0.95
N ARG A 21 -21.18 -16.60 -0.91
CA ARG A 21 -21.18 -15.27 -1.51
C ARG A 21 -20.81 -15.37 -2.98
N GLU A 22 -21.62 -14.76 -3.85
CA GLU A 22 -21.36 -14.66 -5.29
C GLU A 22 -20.58 -13.38 -5.67
N ALA A 23 -20.48 -12.43 -4.74
CA ALA A 23 -19.69 -11.21 -4.87
C ALA A 23 -18.95 -10.91 -3.56
N CYS A 24 -17.83 -10.22 -3.66
CA CYS A 24 -16.98 -9.91 -2.53
C CYS A 24 -17.72 -9.00 -1.55
N GLN A 25 -17.78 -9.38 -0.27
CA GLN A 25 -18.43 -8.57 0.77
C GLN A 25 -17.82 -7.17 0.89
N ARG A 26 -16.51 -7.04 0.68
CA ARG A 26 -15.78 -5.80 0.90
C ARG A 26 -15.72 -4.90 -0.32
N CYS A 27 -15.70 -5.48 -1.52
CA CYS A 27 -15.52 -4.69 -2.75
C CYS A 27 -16.54 -4.93 -3.85
N GLY A 28 -17.45 -5.88 -3.70
CA GLY A 28 -18.44 -6.20 -4.72
C GLY A 28 -17.90 -7.01 -5.91
N TYR A 29 -16.59 -7.27 -5.99
CA TYR A 29 -16.03 -8.02 -7.13
C TYR A 29 -16.64 -9.42 -7.23
N PRO A 30 -17.12 -9.84 -8.41
CA PRO A 30 -17.80 -11.12 -8.57
C PRO A 30 -16.84 -12.29 -8.34
N LYS A 31 -17.37 -13.39 -7.82
CA LYS A 31 -16.62 -14.62 -7.58
C LYS A 31 -16.09 -15.24 -8.87
N TYR A 32 -16.89 -15.17 -9.94
CA TYR A 32 -16.58 -15.71 -11.27
C TYR A 32 -16.98 -14.71 -12.36
N GLY A 33 -16.28 -14.72 -13.51
CA GLY A 33 -16.68 -13.98 -14.70
C GLY A 33 -16.60 -12.45 -14.62
N GLY A 34 -15.82 -11.91 -13.67
CA GLY A 34 -15.60 -10.47 -13.57
C GLY A 34 -14.73 -9.89 -14.68
N PRO A 35 -14.79 -8.57 -14.93
CA PRO A 35 -13.83 -7.89 -15.78
C PRO A 35 -12.41 -8.04 -15.20
N ASP A 36 -11.40 -7.79 -16.03
CA ASP A 36 -10.00 -7.82 -15.58
C ASP A 36 -9.83 -7.04 -14.26
N VAL A 37 -9.10 -7.64 -13.32
CA VAL A 37 -8.95 -7.11 -11.96
C VAL A 37 -8.37 -5.71 -11.97
N SER A 38 -7.41 -5.41 -12.87
CA SER A 38 -6.83 -4.08 -12.99
C SER A 38 -7.87 -3.07 -13.49
N THR A 39 -8.70 -3.45 -14.46
CA THR A 39 -9.80 -2.62 -14.98
C THR A 39 -10.89 -2.38 -13.94
N TYR A 40 -11.23 -3.40 -13.14
CA TYR A 40 -12.20 -3.30 -12.05
C TYR A 40 -11.72 -2.35 -10.95
N LEU A 41 -10.44 -2.45 -10.58
CA LEU A 41 -9.84 -1.61 -9.54
C LEU A 41 -9.61 -0.17 -10.01
N TYR A 42 -9.34 0.06 -11.30
CA TYR A 42 -9.21 1.41 -11.86
C TYR A 42 -10.51 2.21 -11.78
N ASN A 43 -11.64 1.55 -12.02
CA ASN A 43 -12.96 2.16 -11.87
C ASN A 43 -13.40 2.27 -10.40
N ARG A 44 -12.70 1.61 -9.49
CA ARG A 44 -12.95 1.71 -8.06
C ARG A 44 -12.15 2.86 -7.50
N THR A 45 -12.82 4.00 -7.31
CA THR A 45 -12.30 5.19 -6.63
C THR A 45 -11.96 4.96 -5.14
N GLU A 46 -12.17 3.73 -4.64
CA GLU A 46 -11.97 3.31 -3.25
C GLU A 46 -10.57 2.74 -2.97
N VAL A 47 -9.53 3.26 -3.63
CA VAL A 47 -8.15 3.02 -3.19
C VAL A 47 -8.01 3.73 -1.84
N MET A 48 -7.89 2.94 -0.78
CA MET A 48 -7.74 3.47 0.57
C MET A 48 -6.36 4.11 0.72
N ALA A 49 -6.27 5.16 1.53
CA ALA A 49 -5.01 5.86 1.73
C ALA A 49 -3.90 4.88 2.16
N GLY A 50 -2.82 4.83 1.38
CA GLY A 50 -1.65 3.98 1.62
C GLY A 50 -1.63 2.65 0.87
N ASP A 51 -2.74 2.23 0.24
CA ASP A 51 -2.72 1.11 -0.69
C ASP A 51 -1.80 1.43 -1.89
N TRP A 52 -1.11 0.43 -2.43
CA TRP A 52 -0.06 0.63 -3.44
C TRP A 52 -0.12 -0.41 -4.54
N TYR A 53 0.11 0.03 -5.77
CA TYR A 53 0.24 -0.85 -6.93
C TYR A 53 1.69 -1.29 -7.10
N CYS A 54 1.89 -2.58 -7.37
CA CYS A 54 3.23 -3.09 -7.60
C CYS A 54 3.80 -2.53 -8.90
N THR A 55 4.96 -1.89 -8.79
CA THR A 55 5.69 -1.26 -9.89
C THR A 55 6.60 -2.22 -10.66
N ALA A 56 6.68 -3.49 -10.24
CA ALA A 56 7.41 -4.50 -10.98
C ALA A 56 6.82 -4.62 -12.39
N ILE A 57 7.71 -4.63 -13.38
CA ILE A 57 7.36 -4.78 -14.79
C ILE A 57 6.48 -6.02 -14.93
N SER A 58 5.33 -5.86 -15.59
CA SER A 58 4.32 -6.91 -15.82
C SER A 58 3.58 -7.43 -14.57
N CYS A 59 3.70 -6.80 -13.40
CA CYS A 59 2.95 -7.19 -12.19
C CYS A 59 1.65 -6.41 -12.01
N GLY A 60 1.74 -5.08 -11.83
CA GLY A 60 0.61 -4.16 -11.66
C GLY A 60 -0.33 -4.46 -10.49
N ALA A 61 0.02 -5.40 -9.60
CA ALA A 61 -0.90 -5.92 -8.61
C ALA A 61 -1.17 -4.90 -7.49
N HIS A 62 -2.44 -4.71 -7.13
CA HIS A 62 -2.85 -3.87 -6.01
C HIS A 62 -2.55 -4.53 -4.65
N ASN A 63 -1.91 -3.79 -3.75
CA ASN A 63 -1.54 -4.25 -2.42
C ASN A 63 -2.13 -3.33 -1.37
N TYR A 64 -2.57 -3.91 -0.25
CA TYR A 64 -3.03 -3.14 0.89
C TYR A 64 -1.89 -2.36 1.56
N ALA A 65 -2.22 -1.22 2.16
CA ALA A 65 -1.29 -0.33 2.86
C ALA A 65 -0.42 -1.05 3.90
N SER A 66 -0.95 -2.10 4.53
CA SER A 66 -0.24 -2.90 5.52
C SER A 66 0.82 -3.83 4.94
N ARG A 67 0.89 -3.99 3.61
CA ARG A 67 1.84 -4.91 2.96
C ARG A 67 3.13 -4.20 2.58
N THR A 68 4.24 -4.76 3.03
CA THR A 68 5.61 -4.35 2.67
C THR A 68 6.13 -5.03 1.41
N ASN A 69 5.48 -6.11 0.97
CA ASN A 69 5.85 -6.89 -0.20
C ASN A 69 4.62 -7.17 -1.06
N CYS A 70 4.82 -7.20 -2.36
CA CYS A 70 3.76 -7.50 -3.31
C CYS A 70 3.31 -8.93 -3.10
N TYR A 71 2.00 -9.14 -2.93
CA TYR A 71 1.46 -10.49 -2.71
C TYR A 71 1.65 -11.41 -3.92
N ARG A 72 1.82 -10.85 -5.12
CA ARG A 72 1.91 -11.58 -6.37
C ARG A 72 3.34 -11.97 -6.73
N CYS A 73 4.28 -11.04 -6.55
CA CYS A 73 5.65 -11.21 -7.03
C CYS A 73 6.72 -11.03 -5.94
N GLY A 74 6.32 -10.74 -4.69
CA GLY A 74 7.25 -10.53 -3.58
C GLY A 74 8.00 -9.20 -3.61
N THR A 75 7.98 -8.47 -4.74
CA THR A 75 8.62 -7.16 -4.89
C THR A 75 8.26 -6.26 -3.73
N VAL A 76 9.27 -5.70 -3.08
CA VAL A 76 9.07 -4.78 -1.95
C VAL A 76 8.24 -3.57 -2.40
N LYS A 77 7.41 -3.08 -1.48
CA LYS A 77 6.82 -1.76 -1.61
C LYS A 77 7.99 -0.79 -1.66
N ASN A 78 8.27 -0.22 -2.82
CA ASN A 78 9.19 0.90 -2.88
C ASN A 78 8.50 2.06 -2.16
N ASP A 79 8.90 2.32 -0.92
CA ASP A 79 8.50 3.53 -0.18
C ASP A 79 9.03 4.81 -0.87
N TYR A 80 9.90 4.64 -1.88
CA TYR A 80 10.35 5.67 -2.82
C TYR A 80 10.00 5.28 -4.27
N GLY A 81 8.95 5.91 -4.81
CA GLY A 81 8.84 6.10 -6.26
C GLY A 81 7.73 5.34 -6.97
N GLY A 82 6.55 5.97 -7.07
CA GLY A 82 6.10 6.31 -8.42
C GLY A 82 7.06 7.39 -8.94
N TYR A 83 7.54 7.24 -10.18
CA TYR A 83 8.57 8.02 -10.88
C TYR A 83 10.00 7.46 -10.79
N SER A 84 10.31 6.51 -11.67
CA SER A 84 11.54 6.61 -12.46
C SER A 84 11.17 7.16 -13.83
N MET A 85 11.33 8.47 -14.00
CA MET A 85 11.75 9.07 -15.26
C MET A 85 12.57 10.32 -14.92
N MET A 86 13.89 10.19 -15.11
CA MET A 86 14.85 11.22 -15.51
C MET A 86 14.83 12.59 -14.80
N GLY A 87 15.90 12.85 -14.05
CA GLY A 87 16.55 14.15 -14.04
C GLY A 87 16.25 15.07 -12.85
N SER A 88 17.34 15.60 -12.30
CA SER A 88 17.44 16.87 -11.59
C SER A 88 16.78 16.99 -10.21
N GLU A 89 17.65 16.99 -9.19
CA GLU A 89 17.70 17.97 -8.11
C GLU A 89 16.36 18.59 -7.68
N THR A 90 15.97 18.28 -6.44
CA THR A 90 15.05 19.07 -5.61
C THR A 90 13.57 19.01 -5.99
N SER A 91 12.86 17.95 -5.60
CA SER A 91 11.39 17.98 -5.53
C SER A 91 10.87 17.32 -4.25
N VAL A 92 10.87 18.12 -3.20
CA VAL A 92 10.10 17.87 -1.97
C VAL A 92 8.63 17.60 -2.38
N PRO A 93 8.01 16.49 -1.94
CA PRO A 93 6.65 16.13 -2.35
C PRO A 93 5.63 17.26 -2.07
N PRO A 94 4.54 17.39 -2.83
CA PRO A 94 3.52 18.41 -2.58
C PRO A 94 2.99 18.32 -1.14
N GLY A 95 3.19 19.39 -0.36
CA GLY A 95 2.81 19.46 1.06
C GLY A 95 3.91 19.11 2.06
N TRP A 96 5.05 18.59 1.61
CA TRP A 96 6.24 18.44 2.44
C TRP A 96 6.99 19.78 2.53
N LYS A 97 7.50 20.09 3.71
CA LYS A 97 8.39 21.23 3.91
C LYS A 97 9.83 20.73 3.99
N THR A 98 10.76 21.61 3.61
CA THR A 98 12.19 21.36 3.81
C THR A 98 12.46 21.01 5.27
N GLY A 99 13.13 19.88 5.50
CA GLY A 99 13.46 19.37 6.83
C GLY A 99 12.37 18.49 7.47
N ASP A 100 11.23 18.27 6.82
CA ASP A 100 10.30 17.21 7.20
C ASP A 100 10.97 15.83 7.08
N TRP A 101 10.59 14.91 7.95
CA TRP A 101 11.28 13.62 8.08
C TRP A 101 10.30 12.47 8.33
N MET A 102 10.71 11.27 7.92
CA MET A 102 9.97 10.05 8.19
C MET A 102 10.56 9.36 9.40
N CYS A 103 9.70 8.88 10.30
CA CYS A 103 10.17 8.07 11.42
C CYS A 103 10.75 6.75 10.93
N THR A 104 12.06 6.57 11.12
CA THR A 104 12.85 5.40 10.72
C THR A 104 12.66 4.19 11.63
N ARG A 105 11.95 4.34 12.76
CA ARG A 105 11.64 3.21 13.63
C ARG A 105 10.86 2.16 12.86
N TYR A 106 11.41 0.95 12.85
CA TYR A 106 10.76 -0.21 12.25
C TYR A 106 9.32 -0.35 12.78
N GLY A 107 8.35 -0.35 11.86
CA GLY A 107 6.92 -0.40 12.18
C GLY A 107 6.23 0.95 12.48
N CYS A 108 6.93 2.09 12.38
CA CYS A 108 6.31 3.41 12.53
C CYS A 108 6.06 4.12 11.19
N GLY A 109 7.12 4.55 10.49
CA GLY A 109 7.04 5.11 9.13
C GLY A 109 6.11 6.32 8.98
N VAL A 110 5.87 7.11 10.02
CA VAL A 110 4.99 8.29 9.93
C VAL A 110 5.77 9.56 9.59
N HIS A 111 5.12 10.45 8.84
CA HIS A 111 5.64 11.78 8.51
C HIS A 111 5.65 12.71 9.72
N ASN A 112 6.71 13.48 9.87
CA ASN A 112 6.89 14.48 10.91
C ASN A 112 7.33 15.81 10.31
N TYR A 113 6.72 16.91 10.77
CA TYR A 113 7.17 18.25 10.40
C TYR A 113 8.60 18.54 10.88
N ALA A 114 9.29 19.41 10.15
CA ALA A 114 10.66 19.83 10.38
C ALA A 114 10.96 20.33 11.80
N SER A 115 9.96 20.92 12.46
CA SER A 115 10.08 21.44 13.83
C SER A 115 10.15 20.35 14.91
N ARG A 116 9.88 19.08 14.57
CA ARG A 116 9.88 17.99 15.54
C ARG A 116 11.23 17.29 15.62
N LEU A 117 11.76 17.23 16.84
CA LEU A 117 12.93 16.43 17.20
C LEU A 117 12.59 14.97 17.51
N GLU A 118 11.31 14.67 17.72
CA GLU A 118 10.80 13.33 18.01
C GLU A 118 9.54 13.04 17.22
N CYS A 119 9.32 11.76 16.92
CA CYS A 119 8.16 11.31 16.17
C CYS A 119 6.88 11.62 16.95
N PHE A 120 5.92 12.29 16.30
CA PHE A 120 4.67 12.69 16.95
C PHE A 120 3.89 11.49 17.50
N LYS A 121 3.99 10.34 16.82
CA LYS A 121 3.28 9.10 17.14
C LYS A 121 4.02 8.23 18.16
N CYS A 122 5.28 7.89 17.90
CA CYS A 122 6.00 6.88 18.69
C CYS A 122 7.12 7.44 19.58
N LYS A 123 7.32 8.76 19.56
CA LYS A 123 8.35 9.49 20.33
C LYS A 123 9.79 9.11 20.02
N THR A 124 10.04 8.31 18.98
CA THR A 124 11.40 8.01 18.54
C THR A 124 12.12 9.29 18.12
N PRO A 125 13.34 9.54 18.60
CA PRO A 125 14.16 10.67 18.17
C PRO A 125 14.36 10.67 16.66
N ARG A 126 14.50 11.86 16.08
CA ARG A 126 14.81 12.01 14.64
C ARG A 126 16.06 11.22 14.26
N ASP A 127 17.09 11.29 15.08
CA ASP A 127 18.43 10.75 14.79
C ASP A 127 18.57 9.27 15.19
N PHE A 128 17.45 8.56 15.35
CA PHE A 128 17.45 7.15 15.72
C PHE A 128 17.94 6.30 14.54
N GLY A 129 19.22 5.91 14.58
CA GLY A 129 19.88 5.05 13.60
C GLY A 129 21.08 5.68 12.87
N ASP A 130 21.46 6.92 13.17
CA ASP A 130 22.63 7.61 12.61
C ASP A 130 23.95 7.31 13.38
N ALA A 131 24.15 6.06 13.82
CA ALA A 131 25.39 5.59 14.44
C ALA A 131 26.05 4.48 13.62
#